data_AF-A0A970SYW9-F1
#
_entry.id   AF-A0A970SYW9-F1
#
_cell.length_a   1.000
_cell.length_b   1.000
_cell.length_c   1.000
_cell.angle_alpha   90.00
_cell.angle_beta   90.00
_cell.angle_gamma   90.00
#
_symmetry.space_group_name_H-M   'P 1'
#
loop_
_entity.id
_entity.type
_entity.pdbx_description
1 polymer ?
#
loop_
_entity_poly.entity_id
_entity_poly.type
_entity_poly.pdbx_seq_one_letter_code
_entity_poly.pdbx_strand_id
1 'polypeptide(L)'
;MSKNDHDSKARASSNDISRSQIAMAFTGSFLGAGFVSGQELTQFFAVFGSYGLLGMVAAVLMLLTLSILVMRVARRTGIIEFGKIVVKQEMPWLRAIFGVVFILFLFGVVVVMPAGAGALLNQVFGLPKIWGSALMAVCLALLGLWEAQGVLNVFRITVPCLIVMALITSVLSFFCLEGNEVVARPFSGANPLLGNWLFATIAFISYNMMVAISILVPIAPDVEAEKTIDEGIFQGAVQLLVVFVCILLPLIMHETMLTGAQLPMLMLAESIAPVWGIVYA
;
A
#
# COMPACT_ATOMS: atom_id res chain seq x y z
N MET A 1 -15.28 -17.32 -44.28
CA MET A 1 -15.22 -16.91 -42.86
C MET A 1 -14.08 -17.71 -42.23
N SER A 2 -12.91 -17.07 -42.10
CA SER A 2 -11.65 -17.75 -41.78
C SER A 2 -11.58 -18.08 -40.29
N LYS A 3 -10.89 -19.17 -39.93
CA LYS A 3 -10.62 -19.61 -38.55
C LYS A 3 -10.05 -18.48 -37.67
N ASN A 4 -9.39 -17.49 -38.27
CA ASN A 4 -8.89 -16.29 -37.61
C ASN A 4 -9.97 -15.31 -37.11
N ASP A 5 -11.18 -15.30 -37.68
CA ASP A 5 -12.29 -14.47 -37.20
C ASP A 5 -12.93 -15.06 -35.94
N HIS A 6 -12.82 -16.39 -35.76
CA HIS A 6 -13.29 -17.07 -34.56
C HIS A 6 -12.32 -16.88 -33.38
N ASP A 7 -11.01 -16.86 -33.61
CA ASP A 7 -10.01 -16.61 -32.56
C ASP A 7 -9.96 -15.12 -32.15
N SER A 8 -10.27 -14.20 -33.06
CA SER A 8 -10.42 -12.76 -32.76
C SER A 8 -11.64 -12.48 -31.87
N LYS A 9 -12.77 -13.18 -32.10
CA LYS A 9 -13.98 -13.04 -31.29
C LYS A 9 -14.00 -13.88 -30.00
N ALA A 10 -13.21 -14.95 -29.91
CA ALA A 10 -13.10 -15.76 -28.70
C ALA A 10 -12.21 -15.13 -27.61
N ARG A 11 -11.39 -14.12 -27.95
CA ARG A 11 -10.69 -13.26 -26.98
C ARG A 11 -11.52 -12.07 -26.50
N ALA A 12 -12.70 -11.83 -27.07
CA ALA A 12 -13.58 -10.71 -26.71
C ALA A 12 -14.50 -11.01 -25.51
N SER A 13 -14.03 -11.83 -24.56
CA SER A 13 -14.68 -12.06 -23.26
C SER A 13 -13.71 -11.96 -22.07
N SER A 14 -12.52 -11.38 -22.24
CA SER A 14 -11.67 -11.02 -21.10
C SER A 14 -12.19 -9.74 -20.48
N ASN A 15 -12.64 -9.80 -19.22
CA ASN A 15 -13.13 -8.66 -18.46
C ASN A 15 -12.22 -7.43 -18.58
N ASP A 16 -12.66 -6.42 -19.33
CA ASP A 16 -11.96 -5.13 -19.37
C ASP A 16 -11.84 -4.55 -17.96
N ILE A 17 -10.63 -4.11 -17.61
CA ILE A 17 -10.36 -3.59 -16.28
C ILE A 17 -10.96 -2.19 -16.14
N SER A 18 -11.96 -2.09 -15.29
CA SER A 18 -12.68 -0.85 -15.02
C SER A 18 -11.86 0.15 -14.17
N ARG A 19 -12.21 1.44 -14.26
CA ARG A 19 -11.58 2.51 -13.46
C ARG A 19 -11.61 2.24 -11.96
N SER A 20 -12.66 1.59 -11.44
CA SER A 20 -12.77 1.28 -10.01
C SER A 20 -11.83 0.15 -9.62
N GLN A 21 -11.63 -0.85 -10.48
CA GLN A 21 -10.63 -1.89 -10.24
C GLN A 21 -9.21 -1.30 -10.21
N ILE A 22 -8.90 -0.35 -11.10
CA ILE A 22 -7.62 0.36 -11.10
C ILE A 22 -7.46 1.17 -9.81
N ALA A 23 -8.49 1.92 -9.38
CA ALA A 23 -8.46 2.66 -8.13
C ALA A 23 -8.16 1.77 -6.93
N MET A 24 -8.84 0.63 -6.85
CA MET A 24 -8.69 -0.33 -5.75
C MET A 24 -7.34 -1.05 -5.79
N ALA A 25 -6.82 -1.35 -6.99
CA ALA A 25 -5.47 -1.88 -7.16
C ALA A 25 -4.40 -0.87 -6.75
N PHE A 26 -4.55 0.39 -7.15
CA PHE A 26 -3.65 1.47 -6.77
C PHE A 26 -3.65 1.64 -5.26
N THR A 27 -4.80 1.90 -4.63
CA THR A 27 -4.88 2.11 -3.19
C THR A 27 -4.45 0.86 -2.41
N GLY A 28 -4.93 -0.32 -2.83
CA GLY A 28 -4.59 -1.60 -2.20
C GLY A 28 -3.11 -1.96 -2.28
N SER A 29 -2.39 -1.48 -3.31
CA SER A 29 -0.95 -1.70 -3.43
C SER A 29 -0.12 -1.00 -2.34
N PHE A 30 -0.67 0.05 -1.70
CA PHE A 30 -0.02 0.81 -0.64
C PHE A 30 -0.58 0.49 0.76
N LEU A 31 -1.83 0.04 0.85
CA LEU A 31 -2.48 -0.32 2.11
C LEU A 31 -2.03 -1.70 2.63
N GLY A 32 -0.75 -1.83 2.94
CA GLY A 32 -0.18 -3.01 3.59
C GLY A 32 -0.44 -3.05 5.10
N ALA A 33 -0.01 -4.16 5.73
CA ALA A 33 -0.08 -4.32 7.20
C ALA A 33 0.68 -3.21 7.94
N GLY A 34 1.81 -2.73 7.40
CA GLY A 34 2.59 -1.61 7.95
C GLY A 34 1.83 -0.28 7.91
N PHE A 35 1.17 0.01 6.78
CA PHE A 35 0.38 1.22 6.60
C PHE A 35 -0.84 1.25 7.52
N VAL A 36 -1.66 0.18 7.50
CA VAL A 36 -2.91 0.11 8.28
C VAL A 36 -2.62 0.11 9.78
N SER A 37 -1.63 -0.66 10.23
CA SER A 37 -1.22 -0.65 11.64
C SER A 37 -0.67 0.70 12.10
N GLY A 38 -0.33 1.59 11.16
CA GLY A 38 0.29 2.88 11.42
C GLY A 38 1.79 2.83 11.64
N GLN A 39 2.40 1.64 11.70
CA GLN A 39 3.82 1.51 12.04
C GLN A 39 4.74 2.10 10.98
N GLU A 40 4.39 1.90 9.71
CA GLU A 40 5.09 2.45 8.56
C GLU A 40 4.97 3.99 8.55
N LEU A 41 3.75 4.48 8.72
CA LEU A 41 3.44 5.92 8.75
C LEU A 41 4.11 6.65 9.92
N THR A 42 4.26 5.98 11.06
CA THR A 42 5.03 6.49 12.20
C THR A 42 6.48 6.74 11.79
N GLN A 43 7.14 5.75 11.19
CA GLN A 43 8.56 5.83 10.85
C GLN A 43 8.86 6.83 9.74
N PHE A 44 7.97 6.97 8.75
CA PHE A 44 8.21 7.82 7.59
C PHE A 44 7.68 9.26 7.76
N PHE A 45 6.62 9.46 8.55
CA PHE A 45 5.92 10.75 8.60
C PHE A 45 5.63 11.23 10.03
N ALA A 46 5.06 10.40 10.91
CA ALA A 46 4.57 10.90 12.20
C ALA A 46 5.68 11.49 13.09
N VAL A 47 6.88 10.89 13.06
CA VAL A 47 8.06 11.37 13.79
C VAL A 47 8.53 12.78 13.40
N PHE A 48 8.05 13.31 12.27
CA PHE A 48 8.34 14.66 11.77
C PHE A 48 7.21 15.67 12.05
N GLY A 49 6.10 15.23 12.65
CA GLY A 49 4.93 16.05 12.96
C GLY A 49 4.37 16.76 11.74
N SER A 50 4.26 18.09 11.75
CA SER A 50 3.67 18.84 10.62
C SER A 50 4.45 18.73 9.31
N TYR A 51 5.79 18.54 9.36
CA TYR A 51 6.58 18.26 8.16
C TYR A 51 6.26 16.87 7.57
N GLY A 52 5.83 15.93 8.41
CA GLY A 52 5.30 14.64 7.98
C GLY A 52 4.03 14.77 7.14
N LEU A 53 3.13 15.72 7.46
CA LEU A 53 1.94 16.01 6.66
C LEU A 53 2.32 16.57 5.27
N LEU A 54 3.34 17.42 5.21
CA LEU A 54 3.85 17.94 3.94
C LEU A 54 4.49 16.81 3.11
N GLY A 55 5.26 15.93 3.76
CA GLY A 55 5.82 14.72 3.15
C GLY A 55 4.74 13.80 2.60
N MET A 56 3.64 13.59 3.34
CA MET A 56 2.49 12.80 2.89
C MET A 56 1.89 13.36 1.59
N VAL A 57 1.63 14.67 1.53
CA VAL A 57 1.07 15.29 0.31
C VAL A 57 2.02 15.10 -0.88
N ALA A 58 3.32 15.31 -0.67
CA ALA A 58 4.33 15.08 -1.70
C ALA A 58 4.38 13.60 -2.13
N ALA A 59 4.28 12.66 -1.19
CA ALA A 59 4.25 11.22 -1.48
C ALA A 59 3.06 10.82 -2.33
N VAL A 60 1.85 11.26 -1.96
CA VAL A 60 0.62 10.93 -2.73
C VAL A 60 0.70 11.48 -4.15
N LEU A 61 1.17 12.72 -4.34
CA LEU A 61 1.32 13.32 -5.67
C LEU A 61 2.36 12.58 -6.53
N MET A 62 3.49 12.19 -5.94
CA MET A 62 4.52 11.43 -6.66
C MET A 62 4.07 10.01 -6.99
N LEU A 63 3.40 9.32 -6.07
CA LEU A 63 2.88 7.98 -6.31
C LEU A 63 1.79 7.99 -7.39
N LEU A 64 0.89 8.98 -7.37
CA LEU A 64 -0.11 9.20 -8.42
C LEU A 64 0.58 9.37 -9.79
N THR A 65 1.51 10.32 -9.90
CA THR A 65 2.13 10.67 -11.19
C THR A 65 2.98 9.53 -11.76
N LEU A 66 3.78 8.89 -10.91
CA LEU A 66 4.62 7.76 -11.31
C LEU A 66 3.79 6.54 -11.72
N SER A 67 2.69 6.26 -11.02
CA SER A 67 1.81 5.13 -11.36
C SER A 67 1.10 5.33 -12.69
N ILE A 68 0.63 6.55 -12.99
CA ILE A 68 0.07 6.88 -14.31
C ILE A 68 1.12 6.65 -15.40
N LEU A 69 2.35 7.15 -15.18
CA LEU A 69 3.42 7.01 -16.15
C LEU A 69 3.75 5.55 -16.44
N VAL A 70 3.93 4.74 -15.39
CA VAL A 70 4.28 3.33 -15.55
C VAL A 70 3.14 2.52 -16.18
N MET A 71 1.89 2.71 -15.78
CA MET A 71 0.77 2.01 -16.39
C MET A 71 0.58 2.39 -17.86
N ARG A 72 0.74 3.66 -18.24
CA ARG A 72 0.70 4.08 -19.65
C ARG A 72 1.82 3.46 -20.47
N VAL A 73 3.04 3.40 -19.93
CA VAL A 73 4.17 2.72 -20.59
C VAL A 73 3.88 1.23 -20.77
N ALA A 74 3.42 0.54 -19.72
CA ALA A 74 3.07 -0.88 -19.78
C ALA A 74 1.96 -1.15 -20.81
N ARG A 75 0.88 -0.35 -20.82
CA ARG A 75 -0.20 -0.46 -21.81
C ARG A 75 0.28 -0.26 -23.24
N ARG A 76 1.09 0.78 -23.51
CA ARG A 76 1.59 1.08 -24.87
C ARG A 76 2.59 0.05 -25.40
N THR A 77 3.41 -0.52 -24.51
CA THR A 77 4.50 -1.41 -24.89
C THR A 77 4.14 -2.89 -24.80
N GLY A 78 3.10 -3.24 -24.04
CA GLY A 78 2.77 -4.62 -23.69
C GLY A 78 3.82 -5.29 -22.79
N ILE A 79 4.84 -4.54 -22.34
CA ILE A 79 5.91 -5.06 -21.50
C ILE A 79 5.41 -5.08 -20.06
N ILE A 80 5.38 -6.27 -19.48
CA ILE A 80 4.97 -6.49 -18.08
C ILE A 80 6.17 -6.75 -17.13
N GLU A 81 7.37 -6.89 -17.68
CA GLU A 81 8.59 -7.14 -16.91
C GLU A 81 9.18 -5.84 -16.35
N PHE A 82 9.24 -5.72 -15.02
CA PHE A 82 9.83 -4.58 -14.29
C PHE A 82 11.17 -4.10 -14.89
N GLY A 83 12.10 -5.04 -15.11
CA GLY A 83 13.44 -4.72 -15.62
C GLY A 83 13.46 -4.15 -17.04
N LYS A 84 12.44 -4.45 -17.88
CA LYS A 84 12.32 -3.90 -19.24
C LYS A 84 11.57 -2.57 -19.26
N ILE A 85 10.69 -2.32 -18.29
CA ILE A 85 9.99 -1.03 -18.13
C ILE A 85 10.95 0.04 -17.60
N VAL A 86 11.80 -0.31 -16.64
CA VAL A 86 12.76 0.62 -16.02
C VAL A 86 13.97 0.86 -16.91
N VAL A 87 14.51 -0.19 -17.55
CA VAL A 87 15.72 -0.08 -18.39
C VAL A 87 15.39 -0.41 -19.85
N LYS A 88 15.05 0.64 -20.61
CA LYS A 88 14.71 0.53 -22.04
C LYS A 88 15.89 0.08 -22.91
N GLN A 89 17.12 0.45 -22.56
CA GLN A 89 18.33 -0.02 -23.26
C GLN A 89 18.72 -1.43 -22.80
N GLU A 90 19.16 -2.28 -23.73
CA GLU A 90 19.64 -3.64 -23.46
C GLU A 90 21.01 -3.63 -22.78
N MET A 91 21.10 -3.11 -21.55
CA MET A 91 22.26 -3.34 -20.68
C MET A 91 21.96 -4.55 -19.78
N PRO A 92 22.35 -5.78 -20.19
CA PRO A 92 21.94 -7.01 -19.49
C PRO A 92 22.42 -7.05 -18.03
N TRP A 93 23.60 -6.48 -17.74
CA TRP A 93 24.14 -6.42 -16.38
C TRP A 93 23.31 -5.52 -15.45
N LEU A 94 22.93 -4.32 -15.92
CA LEU A 94 22.14 -3.37 -15.14
C LEU A 94 20.73 -3.91 -14.90
N ARG A 95 20.13 -4.55 -15.93
CA ARG A 95 18.84 -5.24 -15.81
C ARG A 95 18.90 -6.37 -14.80
N ALA A 96 19.97 -7.17 -14.79
CA ALA A 96 20.15 -8.24 -13.82
C ALA A 96 20.25 -7.70 -12.39
N ILE A 97 21.02 -6.63 -12.16
CA ILE A 97 21.13 -6.00 -10.83
C ILE A 97 19.76 -5.51 -10.34
N PHE A 98 19.03 -4.75 -11.17
CA PHE A 98 17.68 -4.29 -10.80
C PHE A 98 16.72 -5.45 -10.55
N GLY A 99 16.79 -6.51 -11.37
CA GLY A 99 15.98 -7.71 -11.20
C GLY A 99 16.27 -8.42 -9.87
N VAL A 100 17.54 -8.62 -9.52
CA VAL A 100 17.93 -9.26 -8.25
C VAL A 100 17.50 -8.40 -7.06
N VAL A 101 17.76 -7.09 -7.09
CA VAL A 101 17.34 -6.17 -6.03
C VAL A 101 15.82 -6.19 -5.87
N PHE A 102 15.08 -6.17 -6.96
CA PHE A 102 13.62 -6.23 -6.96
C PHE A 102 13.08 -7.56 -6.39
N ILE A 103 13.66 -8.69 -6.77
CA ILE A 103 13.27 -10.01 -6.24
C ILE A 103 13.55 -10.10 -4.75
N LEU A 104 14.74 -9.68 -4.30
CA LEU A 104 15.09 -9.66 -2.87
C LEU A 104 14.16 -8.74 -2.08
N PHE A 105 13.80 -7.60 -2.65
CA PHE A 105 12.85 -6.66 -2.04
C PHE A 105 11.45 -7.28 -1.92
N LEU A 106 10.91 -7.86 -2.99
CA LEU A 106 9.61 -8.54 -2.96
C LEU A 106 9.60 -9.73 -1.99
N PHE A 107 10.70 -10.49 -1.92
CA PHE A 107 10.87 -11.53 -0.91
C PHE A 107 10.77 -10.95 0.51
N GLY A 108 11.42 -9.82 0.77
CA GLY A 108 11.30 -9.10 2.04
C GLY A 108 9.86 -8.72 2.38
N VAL A 109 9.11 -8.19 1.42
CA VAL A 109 7.68 -7.83 1.60
C VAL A 109 6.84 -9.06 1.94
N VAL A 110 7.06 -10.18 1.22
CA VAL A 110 6.34 -11.46 1.45
C VAL A 110 6.66 -12.06 2.83
N VAL A 111 7.84 -11.83 3.39
CA VAL A 111 8.22 -12.31 4.72
C VAL A 111 7.68 -11.40 5.83
N VAL A 112 7.76 -10.08 5.66
CA VAL A 112 7.37 -9.11 6.69
C VAL A 112 5.85 -9.01 6.84
N MET A 113 5.08 -9.15 5.77
CA MET A 113 3.61 -9.04 5.82
C MET A 113 2.94 -10.13 6.69
N PRO A 114 3.24 -11.43 6.55
CA PRO A 114 2.74 -12.47 7.46
C PRO A 114 3.22 -12.30 8.90
N ALA A 115 4.42 -11.74 9.12
CA ALA A 115 4.89 -11.42 10.46
C ALA A 115 3.99 -10.36 11.13
N GLY A 116 3.50 -9.39 10.36
CA GLY A 116 2.49 -8.42 10.82
C GLY A 116 1.18 -9.08 11.26
N ALA A 117 0.64 -10.01 10.48
CA ALA A 117 -0.55 -10.79 10.86
C ALA A 117 -0.31 -11.65 12.11
N GLY A 118 0.90 -12.23 12.25
CA GLY A 118 1.32 -12.94 13.46
C GLY A 118 1.37 -12.03 14.69
N ALA A 119 1.89 -10.81 14.54
CA ALA A 119 1.90 -9.81 15.62
C ALA A 119 0.47 -9.38 16.01
N LEU A 120 -0.43 -9.22 15.03
CA LEU A 120 -1.83 -8.87 15.24
C LEU A 120 -2.57 -9.91 16.09
N LEU A 121 -2.56 -11.18 15.69
CA LEU A 121 -3.22 -12.24 16.45
C LEU A 121 -2.60 -12.45 17.84
N ASN A 122 -1.30 -12.20 17.97
CA ASN A 122 -0.62 -12.25 19.26
C ASN A 122 -1.06 -11.12 20.18
N GLN A 123 -1.23 -9.89 19.67
CA GLN A 123 -1.69 -8.75 20.46
C GLN A 123 -3.14 -8.93 20.93
N VAL A 124 -4.03 -9.40 20.05
CA VAL A 124 -5.48 -9.45 20.33
C VAL A 124 -5.88 -10.71 21.12
N PHE A 125 -5.34 -11.87 20.76
CA PHE A 125 -5.74 -13.16 21.32
C PHE A 125 -4.65 -13.82 22.17
N GLY A 126 -3.45 -13.24 22.27
CA GLY A 126 -2.32 -13.86 22.98
C GLY A 126 -1.73 -15.08 22.27
N LEU A 127 -2.16 -15.39 21.04
CA LEU A 127 -1.71 -16.59 20.31
C LEU A 127 -0.22 -16.48 19.92
N PRO A 128 0.54 -17.60 19.88
CA PRO A 128 1.91 -17.58 19.39
C PRO A 128 1.98 -17.04 17.95
N LYS A 129 2.90 -16.08 17.70
CA LYS A 129 3.04 -15.36 16.41
C LYS A 129 3.11 -16.29 15.19
N ILE A 130 3.72 -17.47 15.35
CA ILE A 130 3.88 -18.47 14.28
C ILE A 130 2.54 -18.90 13.68
N TRP A 131 1.48 -19.01 14.48
CA TRP A 131 0.17 -19.46 13.99
C TRP A 131 -0.48 -18.41 13.09
N GLY A 132 -0.41 -17.14 13.47
CA GLY A 132 -0.94 -16.05 12.64
C GLY A 132 -0.14 -15.87 11.34
N SER A 133 1.19 -15.97 11.41
CA SER A 133 2.03 -15.92 10.22
C SER A 133 1.80 -17.11 9.29
N ALA A 134 1.67 -18.33 9.83
CA ALA A 134 1.38 -19.53 9.04
C ALA A 134 0.01 -19.46 8.36
N LEU A 135 -1.02 -19.02 9.08
CA LEU A 135 -2.36 -18.82 8.51
C LEU A 135 -2.31 -17.81 7.36
N MET A 136 -1.66 -16.66 7.56
CA MET A 136 -1.53 -15.65 6.52
C MET A 136 -0.75 -16.16 5.31
N ALA A 137 0.34 -16.92 5.52
CA ALA A 137 1.12 -17.51 4.44
C ALA A 137 0.29 -18.49 3.59
N VAL A 138 -0.56 -19.33 4.22
CA VAL A 138 -1.47 -20.22 3.49
C VAL A 138 -2.50 -19.42 2.69
N CYS A 139 -3.11 -18.39 3.28
CA CYS A 139 -4.05 -17.52 2.57
C CYS A 139 -3.42 -16.85 1.35
N LEU A 140 -2.19 -16.34 1.48
CA LEU A 140 -1.46 -15.73 0.36
C LEU A 140 -1.10 -16.76 -0.73
N ALA A 141 -0.71 -17.97 -0.34
CA ALA A 141 -0.42 -19.05 -1.30
C ALA A 141 -1.67 -19.43 -2.10
N LEU A 142 -2.84 -19.53 -1.45
CA LEU A 142 -4.12 -19.79 -2.11
C LEU A 142 -4.53 -18.63 -3.03
N LEU A 143 -4.35 -17.38 -2.59
CA LEU A 143 -4.64 -16.20 -3.40
C LEU A 143 -3.77 -16.15 -4.66
N GLY A 144 -2.50 -16.55 -4.55
CA GLY A 144 -1.58 -16.63 -5.68
C GLY A 144 -2.03 -17.59 -6.80
N LEU A 145 -2.93 -18.53 -6.51
CA LEU A 145 -3.51 -19.44 -7.50
C LEU A 145 -4.60 -18.78 -8.36
N TRP A 146 -5.16 -17.64 -7.94
CA TRP A 146 -6.27 -16.95 -8.62
C TRP A 146 -5.83 -15.83 -9.58
N GLU A 147 -4.55 -15.79 -9.93
CA GLU A 147 -3.96 -14.83 -10.87
C GLU A 147 -4.33 -13.36 -10.51
N ALA A 148 -4.26 -12.44 -11.47
CA ALA A 148 -4.52 -11.02 -11.22
C ALA A 148 -5.95 -10.72 -10.76
N GLN A 149 -6.94 -11.47 -11.24
CA GLN A 149 -8.35 -11.26 -10.91
C GLN A 149 -8.65 -11.56 -9.44
N GLY A 150 -7.97 -12.55 -8.85
CA GLY A 150 -8.07 -12.87 -7.42
C GLY A 150 -7.65 -11.68 -6.55
N VAL A 151 -6.52 -11.06 -6.88
CA VAL A 151 -6.01 -9.88 -6.16
C VAL A 151 -6.99 -8.71 -6.24
N LEU A 152 -7.53 -8.43 -7.43
CA LEU A 152 -8.52 -7.35 -7.62
C LEU A 152 -9.80 -7.60 -6.80
N ASN A 153 -10.26 -8.85 -6.71
CA ASN A 153 -11.43 -9.20 -5.91
C ASN A 153 -11.19 -9.04 -4.40
N VAL A 154 -9.98 -9.37 -3.91
CA VAL A 154 -9.62 -9.14 -2.51
C VAL A 154 -9.59 -7.65 -2.21
N PHE A 155 -8.91 -6.85 -3.04
CA PHE A 155 -8.89 -5.40 -2.86
C PHE A 155 -10.28 -4.80 -2.89
N ARG A 156 -11.19 -5.33 -3.72
CA ARG A 156 -12.60 -4.91 -3.79
C ARG A 156 -13.28 -4.84 -2.42
N ILE A 157 -12.91 -5.75 -1.51
CA ILE A 157 -13.50 -5.89 -0.18
C ILE A 157 -12.60 -5.26 0.88
N THR A 158 -11.29 -5.55 0.82
CA THR A 158 -10.34 -5.14 1.85
C THR A 158 -10.13 -3.63 1.87
N VAL A 159 -9.94 -2.97 0.72
CA VAL A 159 -9.64 -1.52 0.68
C VAL A 159 -10.75 -0.68 1.32
N PRO A 160 -12.06 -0.85 0.99
CA PRO A 160 -13.14 -0.10 1.62
C PRO A 160 -13.25 -0.39 3.11
N CYS A 161 -13.08 -1.65 3.53
CA CYS A 161 -13.09 -2.02 4.94
C CYS A 161 -12.00 -1.25 5.72
N LEU A 162 -10.77 -1.26 5.20
CA LEU A 162 -9.65 -0.53 5.79
C LEU A 162 -9.89 0.98 5.85
N ILE A 163 -10.45 1.58 4.79
CA ILE A 163 -10.81 3.00 4.77
C ILE A 163 -11.80 3.32 5.90
N VAL A 164 -12.87 2.53 6.02
CA VAL A 164 -13.93 2.75 7.02
C VAL A 164 -13.38 2.58 8.43
N MET A 165 -12.60 1.53 8.68
CA MET A 165 -12.01 1.27 9.99
C MET A 165 -11.02 2.36 10.41
N ALA A 166 -10.16 2.81 9.50
CA ALA A 166 -9.24 3.92 9.75
C ALA A 166 -10.00 5.23 10.02
N LEU A 167 -11.04 5.53 9.23
CA LEU A 167 -11.85 6.74 9.39
C LEU A 167 -12.57 6.76 10.74
N ILE A 168 -13.27 5.67 11.10
CA ILE A 168 -14.00 5.60 12.37
C ILE A 168 -13.03 5.71 13.54
N THR A 169 -11.92 4.98 13.51
CA THR A 169 -10.91 5.04 14.59
C THR A 169 -10.30 6.43 14.72
N SER A 170 -10.01 7.07 13.60
CA SER A 170 -9.51 8.45 13.56
C SER A 170 -10.50 9.40 14.22
N VAL A 171 -11.75 9.41 13.77
CA VAL A 171 -12.82 10.28 14.31
C VAL A 171 -13.04 10.02 15.80
N LEU A 172 -13.15 8.76 16.23
CA LEU A 172 -13.31 8.42 17.63
C LEU A 172 -12.12 8.87 18.49
N SER A 173 -10.89 8.78 17.98
CA SER A 173 -9.71 9.26 18.73
C SER A 173 -9.79 10.75 19.05
N PHE A 174 -10.30 11.58 18.14
CA PHE A 174 -10.47 13.02 18.38
C PHE A 174 -11.50 13.36 19.46
N PHE A 175 -12.52 12.51 19.63
CA PHE A 175 -13.59 12.76 20.61
C PHE A 175 -13.34 12.08 21.96
N CYS A 176 -12.62 10.97 21.98
CA CYS A 176 -12.44 10.15 23.17
C CYS A 176 -11.10 10.37 23.87
N LEU A 177 -10.10 10.92 23.17
CA LEU A 177 -8.74 11.06 23.69
C LEU A 177 -8.28 12.53 23.62
N GLU A 178 -7.46 12.92 24.59
CA GLU A 178 -6.79 14.22 24.56
C GLU A 178 -5.56 14.15 23.63
N GLY A 179 -5.59 14.96 22.57
CA GLY A 179 -4.50 15.07 21.61
C GLY A 179 -3.39 16.01 22.08
N ASN A 180 -2.15 15.68 21.74
CA ASN A 180 -1.01 16.58 21.89
C ASN A 180 -0.97 17.61 20.76
N GLU A 181 -0.26 18.71 20.98
CA GLU A 181 0.01 19.70 19.94
C GLU A 181 0.85 19.13 18.80
N VAL A 182 0.51 19.50 17.56
CA VAL A 182 1.26 19.11 16.37
C VAL A 182 2.50 19.98 16.24
N VAL A 183 3.65 19.45 16.64
CA VAL A 183 4.94 20.15 16.57
C VAL A 183 5.59 19.97 15.19
N ALA A 184 6.19 21.03 14.65
CA ALA A 184 6.95 20.97 13.41
C ALA A 184 8.38 20.45 13.67
N ARG A 185 8.72 19.27 13.14
CA ARG A 185 10.06 18.68 13.29
C ARG A 185 10.67 18.33 11.93
N PRO A 186 11.53 19.18 11.33
CA PRO A 186 12.15 18.88 10.04
C PRO A 186 13.19 17.75 10.13
N PHE A 187 13.78 17.54 11.31
CA PHE A 187 14.71 16.46 11.60
C PHE A 187 14.21 15.65 12.79
N SER A 188 14.47 14.34 12.76
CA SER A 188 14.10 13.43 13.84
C SER A 188 15.18 12.38 14.05
N GLY A 189 15.55 12.15 15.31
CA GLY A 189 16.45 11.07 15.73
C GLY A 189 15.76 9.72 15.91
N ALA A 190 14.43 9.66 15.75
CA ALA A 190 13.65 8.44 15.96
C ALA A 190 14.02 7.32 14.97
N ASN A 191 14.38 7.69 13.74
CA ASN A 191 14.92 6.77 12.75
C ASN A 191 16.29 7.25 12.26
N PRO A 192 17.39 6.63 12.74
CA PRO A 192 18.76 7.01 12.39
C PRO A 192 19.07 6.99 10.89
N LEU A 193 18.31 6.21 10.11
CA LEU A 193 18.52 6.07 8.66
C LEU A 193 17.77 7.12 7.84
N LEU A 194 16.69 7.70 8.37
CA LEU A 194 15.85 8.61 7.63
C LEU A 194 16.18 10.07 7.93
N GLY A 195 16.43 10.44 9.20
CA GLY A 195 17.02 11.70 9.68
C GLY A 195 16.26 13.01 9.37
N ASN A 196 15.73 13.16 8.15
CA ASN A 196 15.05 14.31 7.59
C ASN A 196 13.77 13.85 6.86
N TRP A 197 12.68 14.60 7.06
CA TRP A 197 11.38 14.34 6.45
C TRP A 197 11.43 14.17 4.92
N LEU A 198 12.29 14.91 4.23
CA LEU A 198 12.38 14.84 2.76
C LEU A 198 12.97 13.50 2.31
N PHE A 199 14.04 13.05 2.96
CA PHE A 199 14.66 11.76 2.64
C PHE A 199 13.75 10.60 3.01
N ALA A 200 13.04 10.70 4.15
CA ALA A 200 11.98 9.77 4.51
C ALA A 200 10.90 9.68 3.43
N THR A 201 10.43 10.83 2.93
CA THR A 201 9.42 10.90 1.87
C THR A 201 9.90 10.25 0.56
N ILE A 202 11.14 10.53 0.14
CA ILE A 202 11.72 9.94 -1.09
C ILE A 202 11.89 8.42 -0.95
N ALA A 203 12.37 7.96 0.22
CA ALA A 203 12.48 6.54 0.51
C ALA A 203 11.09 5.89 0.48
N PHE A 204 10.08 6.52 1.09
CA PHE A 204 8.70 6.07 1.09
C PHE A 204 8.14 5.89 -0.32
N ILE A 205 8.30 6.90 -1.18
CA ILE A 205 7.86 6.84 -2.57
C ILE A 205 8.58 5.69 -3.30
N SER A 206 9.88 5.57 -3.10
CA SER A 206 10.72 4.63 -3.86
C SER A 206 10.36 3.17 -3.58
N TYR A 207 10.24 2.76 -2.31
CA TYR A 207 9.89 1.37 -2.00
C TYR A 207 8.43 1.07 -2.33
N ASN A 208 7.50 2.01 -2.08
CA ASN A 208 6.08 1.80 -2.42
C ASN A 208 5.88 1.67 -3.93
N MET A 209 6.66 2.41 -4.72
CA MET A 209 6.62 2.29 -6.17
C MET A 209 7.08 0.90 -6.63
N MET A 210 8.07 0.27 -5.98
CA MET A 210 8.46 -1.10 -6.32
C MET A 210 7.30 -2.08 -6.11
N VAL A 211 6.54 -1.94 -5.02
CA VAL A 211 5.35 -2.76 -4.76
C VAL A 211 4.24 -2.45 -5.78
N ALA A 212 3.91 -1.17 -5.99
CA ALA A 212 2.85 -0.75 -6.90
C ALA A 212 3.08 -1.23 -8.33
N ILE A 213 4.32 -1.18 -8.83
CA ILE A 213 4.64 -1.66 -10.17
C ILE A 213 4.33 -3.16 -10.32
N SER A 214 4.59 -3.97 -9.28
CA SER A 214 4.31 -5.42 -9.35
C SER A 214 2.82 -5.75 -9.52
N ILE A 215 1.93 -4.84 -9.11
CA ILE A 215 0.47 -5.02 -9.17
C ILE A 215 -0.12 -4.31 -10.38
N LEU A 216 0.27 -3.06 -10.62
CA LEU A 216 -0.34 -2.19 -11.62
C LEU A 216 0.12 -2.48 -13.05
N VAL A 217 1.36 -2.94 -13.25
CA VAL A 217 1.89 -3.22 -14.59
C VAL A 217 1.24 -4.44 -15.24
N PRO A 218 1.09 -5.60 -14.55
CA PRO A 218 0.50 -6.78 -15.18
C PRO A 218 -0.94 -6.57 -15.65
N ILE A 219 -1.68 -5.67 -15.01
CA ILE A 219 -3.07 -5.35 -15.37
C ILE A 219 -3.19 -4.26 -16.45
N ALA A 220 -2.12 -3.51 -16.74
CA ALA A 220 -2.17 -2.38 -17.65
C ALA A 220 -2.49 -2.73 -19.13
N PRO A 221 -2.06 -3.88 -19.69
CA PRO A 221 -2.43 -4.30 -21.04
C PRO A 221 -3.93 -4.55 -21.24
N ASP A 222 -4.65 -4.92 -20.18
CA ASP A 222 -6.08 -5.26 -20.21
C ASP A 222 -6.99 -4.04 -20.00
N VAL A 223 -6.42 -2.82 -20.09
CA VAL A 223 -7.17 -1.55 -19.96
C VAL A 223 -7.45 -0.95 -21.34
N GLU A 224 -8.73 -0.80 -21.67
CA GLU A 224 -9.18 -0.31 -22.98
C GLU A 224 -8.58 1.06 -23.36
N ALA A 225 -8.55 2.02 -22.42
CA ALA A 225 -8.18 3.41 -22.70
C ALA A 225 -7.27 4.02 -21.62
N GLU A 226 -6.33 4.89 -22.02
CA GLU A 226 -5.45 5.62 -21.07
C GLU A 226 -6.26 6.53 -20.14
N LYS A 227 -7.38 7.05 -20.61
CA LYS A 227 -8.29 7.84 -19.78
C LYS A 227 -8.82 7.03 -18.58
N THR A 228 -9.06 5.73 -18.76
CA THR A 228 -9.48 4.83 -17.67
C THR A 228 -8.38 4.68 -16.63
N ILE A 229 -7.10 4.65 -17.05
CA ILE A 229 -5.94 4.65 -16.16
C ILE A 229 -5.89 5.94 -15.34
N ASP A 230 -6.01 7.10 -16.00
CA ASP A 230 -5.92 8.40 -15.33
C ASP A 230 -7.04 8.59 -14.31
N GLU A 231 -8.29 8.29 -14.69
CA GLU A 231 -9.45 8.39 -13.80
C GLU A 231 -9.34 7.39 -12.64
N GLY A 232 -8.91 6.16 -12.93
CA GLY A 232 -8.76 5.12 -11.92
C GLY A 232 -7.67 5.45 -10.89
N ILE A 233 -6.49 5.85 -11.34
CA ILE A 233 -5.39 6.25 -10.44
C ILE A 233 -5.74 7.52 -9.68
N PHE A 234 -6.40 8.50 -10.30
CA PHE A 234 -6.85 9.70 -9.60
C PHE A 234 -7.84 9.35 -8.47
N GLN A 235 -8.82 8.50 -8.75
CA GLN A 235 -9.75 8.00 -7.73
C GLN A 235 -9.02 7.25 -6.61
N GLY A 236 -8.08 6.37 -6.96
CA GLY A 236 -7.26 5.63 -5.99
C GLY A 236 -6.37 6.54 -5.15
N ALA A 237 -5.84 7.62 -5.72
CA ALA A 237 -5.03 8.59 -5.00
C ALA A 237 -5.85 9.44 -4.01
N VAL A 238 -7.08 9.79 -4.36
CA VAL A 238 -8.02 10.42 -3.41
C VAL A 238 -8.32 9.47 -2.25
N GLN A 239 -8.61 8.19 -2.55
CA GLN A 239 -8.83 7.17 -1.51
C GLN A 239 -7.59 7.00 -0.62
N LEU A 240 -6.41 6.89 -1.22
CA LEU A 240 -5.14 6.79 -0.50
C LEU A 240 -4.95 8.00 0.41
N LEU A 241 -5.15 9.22 -0.10
CA LEU A 241 -5.01 10.45 0.69
C LEU A 241 -5.95 10.46 1.90
N VAL A 242 -7.21 10.06 1.73
CA VAL A 242 -8.18 9.98 2.83
C VAL A 242 -7.69 9.04 3.92
N VAL A 243 -7.28 7.80 3.58
CA VAL A 243 -6.78 6.85 4.59
C VAL A 243 -5.50 7.33 5.24
N PHE A 244 -4.59 7.87 4.44
CA PHE A 244 -3.30 8.38 4.91
C PHE A 244 -3.51 9.46 5.97
N VAL A 245 -4.40 10.43 5.71
CA VAL A 245 -4.77 11.47 6.68
C VAL A 245 -5.41 10.85 7.92
N CYS A 246 -6.36 9.92 7.75
CA CYS A 246 -7.07 9.29 8.86
C CYS A 246 -6.14 8.52 9.80
N ILE A 247 -5.05 7.94 9.28
CA ILE A 247 -4.07 7.23 10.10
C ILE A 247 -3.00 8.19 10.63
N LEU A 248 -2.41 9.02 9.77
CA LEU A 248 -1.28 9.86 10.14
C LEU A 248 -1.63 10.93 11.19
N LEU A 249 -2.81 11.56 11.10
CA LEU A 249 -3.18 12.61 12.06
C LEU A 249 -3.28 12.08 13.50
N PRO A 250 -4.02 11.00 13.79
CA PRO A 250 -4.02 10.41 15.13
C PRO A 250 -2.64 9.95 15.61
N LEU A 251 -1.79 9.43 14.72
CA LEU A 251 -0.42 9.02 15.08
C LEU A 251 0.43 10.21 15.56
N ILE A 252 0.30 11.36 14.90
CA ILE A 252 1.02 12.58 15.30
C ILE A 252 0.44 13.12 16.61
N MET A 253 -0.89 13.17 16.73
CA MET A 253 -1.54 13.76 17.91
C MET A 253 -1.39 12.90 19.17
N HIS A 254 -1.34 11.58 19.05
CA HIS A 254 -1.21 10.67 20.17
C HIS A 254 0.20 10.02 20.23
N GLU A 255 1.22 10.70 19.69
CA GLU A 255 2.61 10.21 19.62
C GLU A 255 3.11 9.67 20.96
N THR A 256 2.83 10.38 22.06
CA THR A 256 3.28 10.00 23.41
C THR A 256 2.71 8.67 23.90
N MET A 257 1.46 8.35 23.53
CA MET A 257 0.82 7.07 23.86
C MET A 257 1.31 5.94 22.95
N LEU A 258 1.59 6.25 21.69
CA LEU A 258 1.83 5.26 20.64
C LEU A 258 3.32 4.94 20.41
N THR A 259 4.21 5.66 21.10
CA THR A 259 5.66 5.46 20.96
C THR A 259 6.05 4.03 21.37
N GLY A 260 6.69 3.30 20.45
CA GLY A 260 7.16 1.93 20.69
C GLY A 260 6.11 0.84 20.47
N ALA A 261 4.87 1.18 20.13
CA ALA A 261 3.85 0.22 19.76
C ALA A 261 4.23 -0.54 18.48
N GLN A 262 4.00 -1.87 18.45
CA GLN A 262 4.17 -2.65 17.21
C GLN A 262 3.05 -2.38 16.21
N LEU A 263 1.83 -2.17 16.72
CA LEU A 263 0.62 -1.86 15.95
C LEU A 263 -0.04 -0.58 16.52
N PRO A 264 0.50 0.61 16.24
CA PRO A 264 0.02 1.88 16.81
C PRO A 264 -1.49 2.11 16.66
N MET A 265 -2.07 1.84 15.50
CA MET A 265 -3.51 2.07 15.28
C MET A 265 -4.39 1.06 16.02
N LEU A 266 -3.93 -0.17 16.22
CA LEU A 266 -4.64 -1.13 17.06
C LEU A 266 -4.59 -0.69 18.53
N MET A 267 -3.42 -0.27 19.01
CA MET A 267 -3.29 0.27 20.37
C MET A 267 -4.19 1.50 20.57
N LEU A 268 -4.27 2.38 19.57
CA LEU A 268 -5.19 3.51 19.57
C LEU A 268 -6.65 3.06 19.68
N ALA A 269 -7.05 2.05 18.91
CA ALA A 269 -8.40 1.50 18.96
C ALA A 269 -8.73 0.86 20.33
N GLU A 270 -7.79 0.12 20.91
CA GLU A 270 -7.90 -0.48 22.26
C GLU A 270 -8.05 0.58 23.36
N SER A 271 -7.31 1.70 23.24
CA SER A 271 -7.39 2.83 24.17
C SER A 271 -8.73 3.57 24.11
N ILE A 272 -9.40 3.57 22.95
CA ILE A 272 -10.76 4.14 22.82
C ILE A 272 -11.78 3.23 23.51
N ALA A 273 -11.78 1.95 23.16
CA ALA A 273 -12.59 0.92 23.82
C ALA A 273 -12.03 -0.48 23.53
N PRO A 274 -11.97 -1.39 24.50
CA PRO A 274 -11.47 -2.76 24.27
C PRO A 274 -12.23 -3.51 23.17
N VAL A 275 -13.55 -3.31 23.10
CA VAL A 275 -14.39 -3.91 22.05
C VAL A 275 -14.04 -3.34 20.67
N TRP A 276 -13.70 -2.06 20.59
CA TRP A 276 -13.30 -1.43 19.32
C TRP A 276 -11.95 -1.96 18.83
N GLY A 277 -11.00 -2.22 19.73
CA GLY A 277 -9.75 -2.93 19.40
C GLY A 277 -9.98 -4.28 18.72
N ILE A 278 -10.95 -5.07 19.20
CA ILE A 278 -11.31 -6.36 18.60
C ILE A 278 -11.95 -6.18 17.22
N VAL A 279 -12.79 -5.17 17.04
CA VAL A 279 -13.42 -4.87 15.73
C VAL A 279 -12.39 -4.33 14.72
N TYR A 280 -11.35 -3.66 15.21
CA TYR A 280 -10.27 -3.13 14.39
C TYR A 280 -9.30 -4.20 13.88
N ALA A 281 -9.08 -5.25 14.66
CA ALA A 281 -8.22 -6.38 14.33
C ALA A 281 -8.83 -7.33 13.29
#